data_AF-A0A2U1N390-F1
#
_entry.id   AF-A0A2U1N390-F1
#
_cell.length_a   1.000
_cell.length_b   1.000
_cell.length_c   1.000
_cell.angle_alpha   90.00
_cell.angle_beta   90.00
_cell.angle_gamma   90.00
#
_symmetry.space_group_name_H-M   'P 1'
#
loop_
_entity.id
_entity.type
_entity.pdbx_description
1 polymer ?
#
loop_
_entity_poly.entity_id
_entity_poly.type
_entity_poly.pdbx_seq_one_letter_code
_entity_poly.pdbx_strand_id
1 'polypeptide(L)'
;MEQWKLIVIVFYHVDPSHVRRQRKCFEQGFSDHEANPEIAQQSVETWRDAFRKVGALSGMHVTPNRNETEVISEMVAKILKNMPDALPKDLFHGLVGMESRVDEIKRILRMESSEVLFVRICGMSGIGKTTLAESVFYHIQRQFEKSSFIENIKDISKQDDSTDLCKLQQKLLDDILKEKSVRLQSVKHGQTLLRTKLRGLKVIVV
;
A
#
# COMPACT_ATOMS: atom_id res chain seq x y z
N MET A 1 22.67 8.04 -10.04
CA MET A 1 21.62 7.41 -9.23
C MET A 1 20.57 6.86 -10.18
N GLU A 2 20.50 5.54 -10.36
CA GLU A 2 19.49 4.92 -11.24
C GLU A 2 18.12 5.02 -10.58
N GLN A 3 17.17 5.70 -11.24
CA GLN A 3 15.77 5.72 -10.82
C GLN A 3 15.17 4.35 -11.14
N TRP A 4 14.93 3.54 -10.11
CA TRP A 4 14.11 2.34 -10.24
C TRP A 4 12.67 2.74 -10.58
N LYS A 5 12.24 2.47 -11.82
CA LYS A 5 10.86 2.63 -12.25
C LYS A 5 10.21 1.26 -12.31
N LEU A 6 9.24 1.01 -11.43
CA LEU A 6 8.38 -0.15 -11.53
C LEU A 6 7.45 0.02 -12.74
N ILE A 7 7.58 -0.86 -13.73
CA ILE A 7 6.69 -0.91 -14.89
C ILE A 7 5.78 -2.13 -14.73
N VAL A 8 4.47 -1.89 -14.65
CA VAL A 8 3.44 -2.93 -14.63
C VAL A 8 2.71 -2.89 -15.96
N ILE A 9 2.81 -3.97 -16.74
CA ILE A 9 2.17 -4.08 -18.05
C ILE A 9 0.87 -4.84 -17.91
N VAL A 10 -0.21 -4.28 -18.45
CA VAL A 10 -1.54 -4.88 -18.48
C VAL A 10 -1.99 -4.99 -19.94
N PHE A 11 -2.19 -6.20 -20.40
CA PHE A 11 -2.73 -6.51 -21.72
C PHE A 11 -4.26 -6.66 -21.60
N TYR A 12 -4.97 -5.58 -21.87
CA TYR A 12 -6.43 -5.52 -21.76
C TYR A 12 -7.12 -5.97 -23.04
N HIS A 13 -7.75 -7.15 -23.03
CA HIS A 13 -8.39 -7.77 -24.20
C HIS A 13 -7.53 -7.80 -25.47
N VAL A 14 -6.21 -7.85 -25.28
CA VAL A 14 -5.23 -7.88 -26.36
C VAL A 14 -4.24 -9.00 -26.12
N ASP A 15 -3.94 -9.74 -27.18
CA ASP A 15 -2.85 -10.71 -27.16
C ASP A 15 -1.51 -9.95 -27.31
N PRO A 16 -0.53 -10.12 -26.39
CA PRO A 16 0.77 -9.46 -26.49
C PRO A 16 1.50 -9.74 -27.81
N SER A 17 1.24 -10.88 -28.46
CA SER A 17 1.82 -11.20 -29.77
C SER A 17 1.36 -10.23 -30.86
N HIS A 18 0.13 -9.70 -30.78
CA HIS A 18 -0.34 -8.66 -31.69
C HIS A 18 0.36 -7.33 -31.41
N VAL A 19 0.64 -7.00 -30.15
CA VAL A 19 1.43 -5.81 -29.78
C VAL A 19 2.87 -5.96 -30.26
N ARG A 20 3.52 -7.10 -29.96
CA ARG A 20 4.93 -7.38 -30.25
C ARG A 20 5.24 -7.45 -31.73
N ARG A 21 4.32 -8.02 -32.52
CA ARG A 21 4.47 -8.20 -33.97
C ARG A 21 3.69 -7.15 -34.77
N GLN A 22 3.07 -6.19 -34.09
CA GLN A 22 2.25 -5.12 -34.67
C GLN A 22 1.22 -5.67 -35.69
N ARG A 23 0.42 -6.66 -35.27
CA ARG A 23 -0.60 -7.34 -36.09
C ARG A 23 -2.01 -6.85 -35.77
N LYS A 24 -3.00 -7.18 -36.62
CA LYS A 24 -4.41 -6.80 -36.46
C LYS A 24 -4.57 -5.28 -36.44
N CYS A 25 -5.25 -4.72 -35.43
CA CYS A 25 -5.49 -3.28 -35.32
C CYS A 25 -4.19 -2.45 -35.27
N PHE A 26 -3.08 -3.00 -34.75
CA PHE A 26 -1.80 -2.30 -34.74
C PHE A 26 -1.22 -2.13 -36.14
N GLU A 27 -1.44 -3.10 -37.03
CA GLU A 27 -0.91 -3.05 -38.40
C GLU A 27 -1.49 -1.85 -39.14
N GLN A 28 -2.82 -1.73 -39.15
CA GLN A 28 -3.53 -0.59 -39.74
C GLN A 28 -3.11 0.73 -39.09
N GLY A 29 -3.07 0.79 -37.75
CA GLY A 29 -2.70 2.01 -37.05
C GLY A 29 -1.29 2.51 -37.39
N PHE A 30 -0.32 1.60 -37.53
CA PHE A 30 1.02 1.98 -37.99
C PHE A 30 1.05 2.41 -39.45
N SER A 31 0.32 1.72 -40.35
CA SER A 31 0.22 2.12 -41.76
C SER A 31 -0.40 3.51 -41.93
N ASP A 32 -1.43 3.84 -41.14
CA ASP A 32 -2.06 5.16 -41.15
C ASP A 32 -1.08 6.25 -40.68
N HIS A 33 -0.26 5.96 -39.66
CA HIS A 33 0.77 6.89 -39.20
C HIS A 33 1.93 7.05 -40.20
N GLU A 34 2.30 5.99 -40.93
CA GLU A 34 3.33 6.04 -41.98
C GLU A 34 2.86 6.85 -43.20
N ALA A 35 1.55 6.85 -43.48
CA ALA A 35 0.96 7.60 -44.59
C ALA A 35 0.72 9.09 -44.25
N ASN A 36 0.84 9.49 -42.98
CA ASN A 36 0.60 10.86 -42.56
C ASN A 36 1.85 11.75 -42.77
N PRO A 37 1.79 12.78 -43.64
CA PRO A 37 2.94 13.65 -43.93
C PRO A 37 3.38 14.52 -42.74
N GLU A 38 2.53 14.70 -41.72
CA GLU A 38 2.85 15.43 -40.51
C GLU A 38 3.68 14.60 -39.51
N ILE A 39 3.76 13.28 -39.72
CA ILE A 39 4.48 12.37 -38.83
C ILE A 39 5.82 12.00 -39.47
N ALA A 40 6.90 12.30 -38.74
CA ALA A 40 8.24 11.89 -39.16
C ALA A 40 8.35 10.35 -39.14
N GLN A 41 8.85 9.76 -40.23
CA GLN A 41 9.06 8.31 -40.35
C GLN A 41 9.90 7.74 -39.20
N GLN A 42 10.93 8.47 -38.75
CA GLN A 42 11.76 8.08 -37.62
C GLN A 42 10.96 7.93 -36.30
N SER A 43 9.90 8.72 -36.12
CA SER A 43 9.00 8.59 -34.96
C SER A 43 8.24 7.27 -35.01
N VAL A 44 7.72 6.91 -36.19
CA VAL A 44 7.01 5.62 -36.39
C VAL A 44 7.95 4.45 -36.12
N GLU A 45 9.16 4.48 -36.64
CA GLU A 45 10.18 3.44 -36.39
C GLU A 45 10.47 3.29 -34.89
N THR A 46 10.62 4.41 -34.19
CA THR A 46 10.83 4.44 -32.73
C THR A 46 9.66 3.80 -31.99
N TRP A 47 8.42 4.10 -32.40
CA TRP A 47 7.21 3.51 -31.81
C TRP A 47 7.10 2.02 -32.11
N ARG A 48 7.41 1.58 -33.33
CA ARG A 48 7.43 0.15 -33.69
C ARG A 48 8.39 -0.62 -32.79
N ASP A 49 9.58 -0.09 -32.56
CA ASP A 49 10.55 -0.70 -31.65
C ASP A 49 10.09 -0.69 -30.19
N ALA A 50 9.46 0.39 -29.73
CA ALA A 50 8.91 0.45 -28.38
C ALA A 50 7.80 -0.60 -28.18
N PHE A 51 6.87 -0.74 -29.12
CA PHE A 51 5.80 -1.74 -29.07
C PHE A 51 6.34 -3.17 -29.15
N ARG A 52 7.38 -3.40 -29.96
CA ARG A 52 8.09 -4.69 -30.01
C ARG A 52 8.70 -5.05 -28.66
N LYS A 53 9.35 -4.08 -27.99
CA LYS A 53 9.90 -4.25 -26.64
C LYS A 53 8.81 -4.53 -25.61
N VAL A 54 7.76 -3.69 -25.55
CA VAL A 54 6.65 -3.83 -24.60
C VAL A 54 5.90 -5.15 -24.76
N GLY A 55 5.59 -5.54 -26.00
CA GLY A 55 4.89 -6.81 -26.27
C GLY A 55 5.74 -8.06 -26.01
N ALA A 56 7.06 -7.92 -25.84
CA ALA A 56 7.95 -9.01 -25.43
C ALA A 56 8.09 -9.14 -23.91
N LEU A 57 7.66 -8.13 -23.14
CA LEU A 57 7.71 -8.16 -21.68
C LEU A 57 6.53 -8.97 -21.11
N SER A 58 6.77 -9.64 -19.99
CA SER A 58 5.72 -10.34 -19.26
C SER A 58 4.78 -9.32 -18.59
N GLY A 59 3.48 -9.53 -18.73
CA GLY A 59 2.45 -8.65 -18.19
C GLY A 59 1.28 -9.42 -17.62
N MET A 60 0.36 -8.69 -17.00
CA MET A 60 -0.94 -9.21 -16.57
C MET A 60 -1.89 -9.23 -17.77
N HIS A 61 -2.73 -10.25 -17.85
CA HIS A 61 -3.65 -10.42 -18.96
C HIS A 61 -5.09 -10.30 -18.47
N VAL A 62 -5.86 -9.42 -19.11
CA VAL A 62 -7.31 -9.36 -18.96
C VAL A 62 -7.91 -10.04 -20.17
N THR A 63 -8.45 -11.23 -19.95
CA THR A 63 -9.11 -12.03 -20.99
C THR A 63 -10.61 -12.05 -20.74
N PRO A 64 -11.45 -12.30 -21.76
CA PRO A 64 -12.90 -12.34 -21.58
C PRO A 64 -13.40 -13.32 -20.50
N ASN A 65 -12.59 -14.34 -20.17
CA ASN A 65 -12.94 -15.38 -19.21
C ASN A 65 -12.41 -15.11 -17.80
N ARG A 66 -11.74 -13.96 -17.58
CA ARG A 66 -11.09 -13.62 -16.30
C ARG A 66 -11.81 -12.44 -15.66
N ASN A 67 -12.08 -12.54 -14.36
CA ASN A 67 -12.68 -11.46 -13.59
C ASN A 67 -11.71 -10.28 -13.46
N GLU A 68 -12.09 -9.11 -13.96
CA GLU A 68 -11.29 -7.88 -13.90
C GLU A 68 -10.94 -7.48 -12.46
N THR A 69 -11.85 -7.71 -11.52
CA THR A 69 -11.63 -7.40 -10.09
C THR A 69 -10.43 -8.19 -9.56
N GLU A 70 -10.29 -9.45 -9.95
CA GLU A 70 -9.13 -10.28 -9.55
C GLU A 70 -7.83 -9.75 -10.15
N VAL A 71 -7.86 -9.30 -11.41
CA VAL A 71 -6.68 -8.69 -12.05
C VAL A 71 -6.29 -7.40 -11.34
N ILE A 72 -7.26 -6.56 -10.99
CA ILE A 72 -7.05 -5.32 -10.25
C ILE A 72 -6.45 -5.63 -8.87
N SER A 73 -6.99 -6.59 -8.14
CA SER A 73 -6.44 -7.01 -6.84
C SER A 73 -4.99 -7.49 -6.96
N GLU A 74 -4.69 -8.32 -7.96
CA GLU A 74 -3.32 -8.79 -8.22
C GLU A 74 -2.38 -7.63 -8.59
N MET A 75 -2.84 -6.68 -9.41
CA MET A 75 -2.10 -5.48 -9.81
C MET A 75 -1.76 -4.62 -8.60
N VAL A 76 -2.75 -4.32 -7.76
CA VAL A 76 -2.57 -3.55 -6.52
C VAL A 76 -1.58 -4.26 -5.60
N ALA A 77 -1.72 -5.57 -5.39
CA ALA A 77 -0.80 -6.34 -4.56
C ALA A 77 0.64 -6.30 -5.10
N LYS A 78 0.81 -6.44 -6.42
CA LYS A 78 2.12 -6.37 -7.08
C LYS A 78 2.75 -4.98 -6.95
N ILE A 79 1.99 -3.91 -7.10
CA ILE A 79 2.49 -2.54 -6.91
C ILE A 79 2.91 -2.34 -5.46
N LEU A 80 2.05 -2.66 -4.49
CA LEU A 80 2.35 -2.49 -3.07
C LEU A 80 3.58 -3.29 -2.62
N LYS A 81 3.75 -4.51 -3.13
CA LYS A 81 4.92 -5.35 -2.85
C LYS A 81 6.24 -4.78 -3.39
N ASN A 82 6.20 -4.19 -4.59
CA ASN A 82 7.40 -3.69 -5.27
C ASN A 82 7.67 -2.19 -5.04
N MET A 83 6.73 -1.49 -4.42
CA MET A 83 6.98 -0.15 -3.90
C MET A 83 8.03 -0.28 -2.79
N PRO A 84 9.16 0.45 -2.88
CA PRO A 84 10.14 0.44 -1.80
C PRO A 84 9.41 0.70 -0.49
N ASP A 85 9.89 0.05 0.57
CA ASP A 85 9.37 0.33 1.89
C ASP A 85 9.47 1.84 2.09
N ALA A 86 8.30 2.48 2.11
CA ALA A 86 8.13 3.84 2.60
C ALA A 86 8.29 3.83 4.13
N LEU A 87 9.16 2.96 4.64
CA LEU A 87 9.87 3.19 5.86
C LEU A 87 10.61 4.50 5.60
N PRO A 88 10.30 5.59 6.29
CA PRO A 88 11.05 6.82 6.08
C PRO A 88 12.47 6.46 6.52
N LYS A 89 13.39 6.26 5.56
CA LYS A 89 14.75 5.80 5.85
C LYS A 89 15.46 6.75 6.82
N ASP A 90 15.03 8.01 6.80
CA ASP A 90 15.49 9.08 7.67
C ASP A 90 14.99 8.94 9.13
N LEU A 91 13.87 8.24 9.37
CA LEU A 91 13.30 8.07 10.73
C LEU A 91 14.18 7.22 11.64
N PHE A 92 14.92 6.27 11.06
CA PHE A 92 15.74 5.31 11.81
C PHE A 92 17.24 5.57 11.69
N HIS A 93 17.64 6.58 10.93
CA HIS A 93 19.04 6.93 10.77
C HIS A 93 19.62 7.42 12.11
N GLY A 94 20.67 6.74 12.59
CA GLY A 94 21.35 7.06 13.86
C GLY A 94 20.81 6.32 15.09
N LEU A 95 19.79 5.46 14.96
CA LEU A 95 19.28 4.65 16.07
C LEU A 95 20.04 3.33 16.20
N VAL A 96 20.97 3.27 17.16
CA VAL A 96 21.78 2.06 17.41
C VAL A 96 20.92 0.95 18.03
N GLY A 97 21.06 -0.28 17.52
CA GLY A 97 20.40 -1.47 18.05
C GLY A 97 18.87 -1.43 17.96
N MET A 98 18.30 -0.67 17.01
CA MET A 98 16.86 -0.63 16.82
C MET A 98 16.34 -1.89 16.15
N GLU A 99 17.05 -2.40 15.15
CA GLU A 99 16.67 -3.60 14.39
C GLU A 99 16.49 -4.83 15.28
N SER A 100 17.44 -5.09 16.19
CA SER A 100 17.35 -6.20 17.15
C SER A 100 16.14 -6.08 18.08
N ARG A 101 15.83 -4.89 18.57
CA ARG A 101 14.67 -4.64 19.44
C ARG A 101 13.34 -4.77 18.68
N VAL A 102 13.31 -4.35 17.42
CA VAL A 102 12.16 -4.54 16.53
C VAL A 102 11.91 -6.03 16.30
N ASP A 103 12.96 -6.81 16.02
CA ASP A 103 12.84 -8.25 15.79
C ASP A 103 12.42 -9.03 17.04
N GLU A 104 12.86 -8.60 18.22
CA GLU A 104 12.37 -9.13 19.49
C GLU A 104 10.85 -8.92 19.64
N ILE A 105 10.35 -7.72 19.36
CA ILE A 105 8.91 -7.44 19.41
C ILE A 105 8.15 -8.24 18.34
N LYS A 106 8.68 -8.40 17.12
CA LYS A 106 8.07 -9.25 16.08
C LYS A 106 7.92 -10.70 16.55
N ARG A 107 8.90 -11.25 17.28
CA ARG A 107 8.79 -12.60 17.88
C ARG A 107 7.67 -12.66 18.93
N ILE A 108 7.54 -11.64 19.77
CA ILE A 108 6.47 -11.56 20.79
C ILE A 108 5.09 -11.49 20.14
N LEU A 109 4.95 -10.71 19.06
CA LEU A 109 3.70 -10.54 18.33
C LEU A 109 3.21 -11.80 17.61
N ARG A 110 4.04 -12.86 17.51
CA ARG A 110 3.69 -14.14 16.88
C ARG A 110 2.88 -13.92 15.61
N MET A 111 3.48 -13.25 14.63
CA MET A 111 2.80 -12.69 13.45
C MET A 111 1.94 -13.67 12.64
N GLU A 112 2.11 -14.98 12.83
CA GLU A 112 1.34 -16.06 12.20
C GLU A 112 0.07 -16.45 12.99
N SER A 113 -0.09 -15.98 14.22
CA SER A 113 -1.26 -16.25 15.07
C SER A 113 -2.48 -15.42 14.65
N SER A 114 -3.67 -15.99 14.81
CA SER A 114 -4.97 -15.31 14.67
C SER A 114 -5.49 -14.72 15.98
N GLU A 115 -4.71 -14.80 17.07
CA GLU A 115 -5.10 -14.28 18.38
C GLU A 115 -4.97 -12.75 18.48
N VAL A 116 -5.79 -12.15 19.35
CA VAL A 116 -5.65 -10.73 19.70
C VAL A 116 -4.58 -10.60 20.78
N LEU A 117 -3.50 -9.88 20.46
CA LEU A 117 -2.36 -9.68 21.37
C LEU A 117 -2.21 -8.21 21.76
N PHE A 118 -1.88 -7.99 23.03
CA PHE A 118 -1.56 -6.66 23.56
C PHE A 118 -0.13 -6.67 24.09
N VAL A 119 0.70 -5.78 23.56
CA VAL A 119 2.11 -5.62 23.98
C VAL A 119 2.30 -4.26 24.62
N ARG A 120 2.90 -4.22 25.80
CA ARG A 120 3.25 -2.99 26.51
C ARG A 120 4.76 -2.81 26.54
N ILE A 121 5.24 -1.67 26.05
CA ILE A 121 6.65 -1.27 26.15
C ILE A 121 6.82 -0.39 27.41
N CYS A 122 7.59 -0.87 28.39
CA CYS A 122 7.85 -0.16 29.65
C CYS A 122 9.35 0.05 29.91
N GLY A 123 9.69 1.01 30.76
CA GLY A 123 11.08 1.39 31.04
C GLY A 123 11.23 2.88 31.39
N MET A 124 12.43 3.29 31.80
CA MET A 124 12.74 4.66 32.23
C MET A 124 12.37 5.72 31.19
N SER A 125 12.17 6.97 31.65
CA SER A 125 11.95 8.10 30.75
C SER A 125 13.16 8.29 29.82
N GLY A 126 12.93 8.76 28.59
CA GLY A 126 14.00 9.03 27.63
C GLY A 126 14.65 7.81 26.94
N ILE A 127 14.38 6.57 27.37
CA ILE A 127 15.00 5.36 26.78
C ILE A 127 14.53 5.01 25.35
N GLY A 128 13.64 5.80 24.76
CA GLY A 128 13.16 5.61 23.38
C GLY A 128 11.99 4.63 23.23
N LYS A 129 11.12 4.48 24.23
CA LYS A 129 9.95 3.56 24.15
C LYS A 129 8.99 3.89 23.01
N THR A 130 8.64 5.18 22.87
CA THR A 130 7.78 5.67 21.79
C THR A 130 8.44 5.46 20.44
N THR A 131 9.74 5.77 20.34
CA THR A 131 10.54 5.55 19.13
C THR A 131 10.57 4.08 18.74
N LEU A 132 10.70 3.15 19.71
CA LEU A 132 10.64 1.72 19.42
C LEU A 132 9.25 1.28 18.95
N ALA A 133 8.17 1.77 19.57
CA ALA A 133 6.79 1.49 19.13
C ALA A 133 6.56 1.95 17.68
N GLU A 134 6.99 3.18 17.38
CA GLU A 134 6.96 3.77 16.04
C GLU A 134 7.80 2.94 15.04
N SER A 135 9.02 2.56 15.41
CA SER A 135 9.86 1.68 14.61
C SER A 135 9.15 0.38 14.28
N VAL A 136 8.60 -0.31 15.27
CA VAL A 136 7.87 -1.55 15.06
C VAL A 136 6.70 -1.34 14.10
N PHE A 137 5.88 -0.32 14.34
CA PHE A 137 4.72 0.00 13.51
C PHE A 137 5.10 0.12 12.04
N TYR A 138 6.08 0.96 11.71
CA TYR A 138 6.47 1.17 10.31
C TYR A 138 7.07 -0.07 9.65
N HIS A 139 7.74 -0.95 10.41
CA HIS A 139 8.31 -2.20 9.89
C HIS A 139 7.26 -3.28 9.61
N ILE A 140 6.13 -3.30 10.31
CA ILE A 140 5.16 -4.41 10.23
C ILE A 140 3.78 -4.01 9.74
N GLN A 141 3.43 -2.73 9.70
CA GLN A 141 2.08 -2.26 9.33
C GLN A 141 1.57 -2.84 8.00
N ARG A 142 2.46 -3.06 7.01
CA ARG A 142 2.11 -3.63 5.70
C ARG A 142 1.75 -5.12 5.73
N GLN A 143 2.07 -5.81 6.84
CA GLN A 143 1.71 -7.22 7.07
C GLN A 143 0.31 -7.38 7.70
N PHE A 144 -0.34 -6.25 8.02
CA PHE A 144 -1.71 -6.19 8.50
C PHE A 144 -2.61 -5.64 7.38
N GLU A 145 -3.87 -6.04 7.38
CA GLU A 145 -4.87 -5.55 6.42
C GLU A 145 -5.16 -4.07 6.65
N LYS A 146 -5.14 -3.64 7.92
CA LYS A 146 -5.35 -2.26 8.35
C LYS A 146 -4.38 -1.91 9.48
N SER A 147 -4.00 -0.64 9.56
CA SER A 147 -3.05 -0.15 10.55
C SER A 147 -3.41 1.28 10.99
N SER A 148 -3.19 1.59 12.26
CA SER A 148 -3.33 2.95 12.80
C SER A 148 -2.23 3.22 13.83
N PHE A 149 -1.66 4.42 13.78
CA PHE A 149 -0.65 4.89 14.73
C PHE A 149 -1.18 6.12 15.46
N ILE A 150 -1.31 6.02 16.78
CA ILE A 150 -1.85 7.05 17.64
C ILE A 150 -0.71 7.71 18.43
N GLU A 151 -0.17 8.77 17.84
CA GLU A 151 0.80 9.63 18.52
C GLU A 151 0.19 10.38 19.71
N ASN A 152 1.00 10.55 20.75
CA ASN A 152 0.74 11.52 21.83
C ASN A 152 -0.67 11.46 22.46
N ILE A 153 -1.10 10.28 22.91
CA ILE A 153 -2.37 10.09 23.65
C ILE A 153 -2.49 11.08 24.83
N LYS A 154 -1.37 11.49 25.44
CA LYS A 154 -1.34 12.44 26.56
C LYS A 154 -1.83 13.85 26.21
N ASP A 155 -1.70 14.29 24.96
CA ASP A 155 -2.25 15.58 24.53
C ASP A 155 -3.75 15.50 24.26
N ILE A 156 -4.24 14.29 23.98
CA ILE A 156 -5.65 14.01 23.82
C ILE A 156 -6.31 13.83 25.19
N SER A 157 -5.64 13.31 26.22
CA SER A 157 -6.25 13.00 27.52
C SER A 157 -6.17 14.11 28.59
N LYS A 158 -6.05 15.39 28.20
CA LYS A 158 -5.91 16.50 29.17
C LYS A 158 -7.22 16.90 29.84
N GLN A 159 -8.37 16.43 29.34
CA GLN A 159 -9.67 16.56 29.96
C GLN A 159 -10.25 15.15 30.13
N ASP A 160 -10.76 14.81 31.32
CA ASP A 160 -11.40 13.53 31.63
C ASP A 160 -12.79 13.41 30.95
N ASP A 161 -12.87 13.76 29.66
CA ASP A 161 -14.14 13.93 28.94
C ASP A 161 -14.30 12.92 27.79
N SER A 162 -15.53 12.46 27.62
CA SER A 162 -15.98 11.59 26.51
C SER A 162 -15.59 12.10 25.11
N THR A 163 -15.31 13.40 24.99
CA THR A 163 -14.83 14.07 23.77
C THR A 163 -13.50 13.51 23.28
N ASP A 164 -12.60 13.13 24.18
CA ASP A 164 -11.24 12.70 23.84
C ASP A 164 -11.20 11.24 23.37
N LEU A 165 -12.06 10.39 23.93
CA LEU A 165 -12.30 9.05 23.41
C LEU A 165 -12.95 9.08 22.01
N CYS A 166 -13.88 10.00 21.76
CA CYS A 166 -14.44 10.19 20.42
C CYS A 166 -13.36 10.58 19.40
N LYS A 167 -12.42 11.47 19.75
CA LYS A 167 -11.31 11.84 18.86
C LYS A 167 -10.41 10.64 18.54
N LEU A 168 -10.08 9.82 19.54
CA LEU A 168 -9.29 8.60 19.35
C LEU A 168 -10.00 7.59 18.44
N GLN A 169 -11.29 7.36 18.69
CA GLN A 169 -12.09 6.48 17.85
C GLN A 169 -12.22 7.01 16.41
N GLN A 170 -12.36 8.33 16.24
CA GLN A 170 -12.42 8.95 14.92
C GLN A 170 -11.10 8.76 14.18
N LYS A 171 -9.96 9.02 14.83
CA LYS A 171 -8.63 8.80 14.25
C LYS A 171 -8.42 7.34 13.82
N LEU A 172 -8.79 6.39 14.68
CA LEU A 172 -8.76 4.97 14.34
C LEU A 172 -9.61 4.66 13.09
N LEU A 173 -10.84 5.19 13.04
CA LEU A 173 -11.71 5.00 11.88
C LEU A 173 -11.15 5.64 10.62
N ASP A 174 -10.58 6.83 10.70
CA ASP A 174 -10.00 7.53 9.55
C ASP A 174 -8.80 6.74 8.99
N ASP A 175 -7.91 6.25 9.85
CA ASP A 175 -6.73 5.46 9.47
C ASP A 175 -7.12 4.10 8.85
N ILE A 176 -8.16 3.45 9.41
CA ILE A 176 -8.61 2.11 9.00
C ILE A 176 -9.51 2.17 7.77
N LEU A 177 -10.48 3.08 7.74
CA LEU A 177 -11.44 3.19 6.65
C LEU A 177 -10.85 3.90 5.45
N LYS A 178 -9.90 4.85 5.65
CA LYS A 178 -9.35 5.73 4.60
C LYS A 178 -10.43 6.48 3.80
N GLU A 179 -11.65 6.54 4.32
CA GLU A 179 -12.82 7.21 3.75
C GLU A 179 -13.27 8.32 4.71
N LYS A 180 -13.27 9.57 4.26
CA LYS A 180 -13.59 10.76 5.08
C LYS A 180 -15.09 10.91 5.44
N SER A 181 -15.91 9.88 5.23
CA SER A 181 -17.37 10.01 5.23
C SER A 181 -18.03 9.78 6.60
N VAL A 182 -17.37 9.07 7.53
CA VAL A 182 -18.00 8.65 8.79
C VAL A 182 -17.67 9.64 9.92
N ARG A 183 -18.63 10.48 10.30
CA ARG A 183 -18.53 11.32 11.50
C ARG A 183 -19.12 10.60 12.71
N LEU A 184 -18.31 10.46 13.76
CA LEU A 184 -18.78 9.92 15.03
C LEU A 184 -19.79 10.84 15.71
N GLN A 185 -20.84 10.20 16.26
CA GLN A 185 -21.93 10.89 16.98
C GLN A 185 -21.82 10.70 18.50
N SER A 186 -21.13 9.64 18.93
CA SER A 186 -20.88 9.33 20.35
C SER A 186 -19.84 8.22 20.48
N VAL A 187 -19.30 8.04 21.69
CA VAL A 187 -18.37 6.95 22.01
C VAL A 187 -18.99 5.57 21.73
N LYS A 188 -20.28 5.39 22.05
CA LYS A 188 -21.01 4.13 21.79
C LYS A 188 -21.16 3.86 20.29
N HIS A 189 -21.42 4.91 19.51
CA HIS A 189 -21.46 4.80 18.06
C HIS A 189 -20.08 4.37 17.51
N GLY A 190 -18.99 4.97 18.00
CA GLY A 190 -17.64 4.60 17.59
C GLY A 190 -17.25 3.17 17.96
N GLN A 191 -17.60 2.71 19.17
CA GLN A 191 -17.40 1.30 19.56
C GLN A 191 -18.13 0.34 18.62
N THR A 192 -19.38 0.65 18.28
CA THR A 192 -20.19 -0.19 17.38
C THR A 192 -19.59 -0.24 15.98
N LEU A 193 -19.16 0.91 15.46
CA LEU A 193 -18.52 1.01 14.16
C LEU A 193 -17.20 0.24 14.12
N LEU A 194 -16.29 0.48 15.07
CA LEU A 194 -15.02 -0.24 15.15
C LEU A 194 -15.24 -1.75 15.27
N ARG A 195 -16.16 -2.19 16.14
CA ARG A 195 -16.48 -3.62 16.28
C ARG A 195 -16.99 -4.24 14.98
N THR A 196 -17.76 -3.50 14.21
CA THR A 196 -18.32 -3.99 12.93
C THR A 196 -17.27 -3.98 11.83
N LYS A 197 -16.48 -2.91 11.74
CA LYS A 197 -15.51 -2.68 10.65
C LYS A 197 -14.21 -3.45 10.82
N LEU A 198 -13.80 -3.75 12.06
CA LEU A 198 -12.60 -4.54 12.35
C LEU A 198 -12.86 -6.04 12.37
N ARG A 199 -14.11 -6.47 12.26
CA ARG A 199 -14.47 -7.88 12.38
C ARG A 199 -13.84 -8.69 11.25
N GLY A 200 -13.02 -9.67 11.62
CA GLY A 200 -12.35 -10.57 10.68
C GLY A 200 -11.15 -9.96 9.95
N LEU A 201 -10.76 -8.73 10.30
CA LEU A 201 -9.55 -8.11 9.75
C LEU A 201 -8.36 -8.32 10.68
N LYS A 202 -7.20 -8.59 10.09
CA LYS A 202 -5.91 -8.53 10.79
C LYS A 202 -5.47 -7.09 10.90
N VAL A 203 -5.55 -6.50 12.10
CA VAL A 203 -5.29 -5.07 12.33
C VAL A 203 -4.22 -4.84 13.39
N ILE A 204 -3.35 -3.86 13.15
CA ILE A 204 -2.40 -3.35 14.15
C ILE A 204 -2.75 -1.93 14.57
N VAL A 205 -2.76 -1.70 15.88
CA VAL A 205 -2.91 -0.37 16.48
C VAL A 205 -1.73 -0.17 17.42
N VAL A 206 -1.02 0.93 17.25
CA VAL A 206 0.13 1.32 18.09
C VAL A 206 -0.09 2.71 18.67
#